data_AF-D4XV84-F1
#
_entry.id   AF-D4XV84-F1
#
_cell.length_a   1.000
_cell.length_b   1.000
_cell.length_c   1.000
_cell.angle_alpha   90.00
_cell.angle_beta   90.00
_cell.angle_gamma   90.00
#
_symmetry.space_group_name_H-M   'P 1'
#
loop_
_entity.id
_entity.type
_entity.pdbx_description
1 polymer ?
#
loop_
_entity_poly.entity_id
_entity_poly.type
_entity_poly.pdbx_seq_one_letter_code
_entity_poly.pdbx_strand_id
1 'polypeptide(L)'
;MISQAKAQEAKLAIDHGANEIDMVINIGRFKQGDDEYVLNDIKAVKAACGTHVLKVIIETALLTNDEIKRATEIVMKSGAEFIKTSTGFSYRGASLDDIKTMKSVCGDKLLIKAAGGIANKDDLIAMYEAGATRFGTSRSIAILEGKESKGGY
;
A
#
# COMPACT_ATOMS: atom_id res chain seq x y z
N MET A 1 -11.38 1.36 12.41
CA MET A 1 -11.43 2.83 12.55
C MET A 1 -12.37 3.40 11.48
N ILE A 2 -13.24 4.34 11.85
CA ILE A 2 -14.18 5.00 10.91
C ILE A 2 -13.47 6.09 10.10
N SER A 3 -14.04 6.48 8.96
CA SER A 3 -13.43 7.42 8.00
C SER A 3 -13.07 8.78 8.59
N GLN A 4 -13.93 9.32 9.47
CA GLN A 4 -13.69 10.60 10.14
C GLN A 4 -12.40 10.58 10.96
N ALA A 5 -12.16 9.52 11.73
CA ALA A 5 -10.98 9.40 12.56
C ALA A 5 -9.70 9.29 11.72
N LYS A 6 -9.74 8.52 10.62
CA LYS A 6 -8.59 8.42 9.68
C LYS A 6 -8.25 9.77 9.04
N ALA A 7 -9.27 10.52 8.62
CA ALA A 7 -9.07 11.84 8.00
C ALA A 7 -8.49 12.85 9.01
N GLN A 8 -8.96 12.84 10.26
CA GLN A 8 -8.42 13.69 11.32
C GLN A 8 -6.96 13.32 11.66
N GLU A 9 -6.64 12.03 11.75
CA GLU A 9 -5.27 11.55 11.99
C GLU A 9 -4.33 11.98 10.85
N ALA A 10 -4.75 11.82 9.59
CA ALA A 10 -3.97 12.23 8.44
C ALA A 10 -3.70 13.74 8.43
N LYS A 11 -4.74 14.55 8.69
CA LYS A 11 -4.59 16.01 8.82
C LYS A 11 -3.60 16.37 9.93
N LEU A 12 -3.74 15.76 11.11
CA LEU A 12 -2.88 16.03 12.25
C LEU A 12 -1.42 15.65 11.96
N ALA A 13 -1.18 14.53 11.28
CA ALA A 13 0.17 14.11 10.89
C ALA A 13 0.81 15.12 9.92
N ILE A 14 0.04 15.65 8.96
CA ILE A 14 0.51 16.68 8.02
C ILE A 14 0.77 18.01 8.73
N ASP A 15 -0.12 18.42 9.64
CA ASP A 15 0.08 19.64 10.44
C ASP A 15 1.34 19.53 11.32
N HIS A 16 1.77 18.30 11.67
CA HIS A 16 3.04 18.01 12.35
C HIS A 16 4.22 17.73 11.41
N GLY A 17 4.09 18.00 10.11
CA GLY A 17 5.19 17.98 9.15
C GLY A 17 5.35 16.69 8.33
N ALA A 18 4.38 15.75 8.38
CA ALA A 18 4.42 14.59 7.50
C ALA A 18 4.21 15.00 6.03
N ASN A 19 5.10 14.55 5.13
CA ASN A 19 4.98 14.83 3.69
C ASN A 19 4.13 13.79 2.93
N GLU A 20 4.01 12.59 3.48
CA GLU A 20 3.27 11.49 2.86
C GLU A 20 2.51 10.70 3.94
N ILE A 21 1.33 10.17 3.59
CA ILE A 21 0.51 9.34 4.46
C ILE A 21 0.34 7.94 3.85
N ASP A 22 0.51 6.90 4.65
CA ASP A 22 0.19 5.51 4.30
C ASP A 22 -1.05 5.08 5.13
N MET A 23 -2.24 5.07 4.54
CA MET A 23 -3.46 4.61 5.21
C MET A 23 -3.73 3.12 4.97
N VAL A 24 -4.55 2.49 5.80
CA VAL A 24 -5.06 1.12 5.57
C VAL A 24 -6.55 1.18 5.21
N ILE A 25 -6.98 0.42 4.19
CA ILE A 25 -8.40 0.31 3.84
C ILE A 25 -9.21 -0.35 4.96
N ASN A 26 -10.53 -0.16 4.95
CA ASN A 26 -11.40 -0.98 5.79
C ASN A 26 -11.60 -2.37 5.18
N ILE A 27 -10.73 -3.32 5.57
CA ILE A 27 -10.71 -4.69 5.01
C ILE A 27 -12.02 -5.43 5.27
N GLY A 28 -12.64 -5.23 6.44
CA GLY A 28 -13.92 -5.87 6.77
C GLY A 28 -15.04 -5.42 5.84
N ARG A 29 -15.17 -4.11 5.60
CA ARG A 29 -16.14 -3.53 4.66
C ARG A 29 -15.87 -3.97 3.22
N PHE A 30 -14.59 -3.95 2.83
CA PHE A 30 -14.19 -4.46 1.53
C PHE A 30 -14.62 -5.92 1.34
N LYS A 31 -14.33 -6.82 2.28
CA LYS A 31 -14.74 -8.24 2.17
C LYS A 31 -16.25 -8.46 2.15
N GLN A 32 -17.03 -7.53 2.69
CA GLN A 32 -18.50 -7.54 2.62
C GLN A 32 -19.05 -7.02 1.27
N GLY A 33 -18.18 -6.58 0.36
CA GLY A 33 -18.57 -6.01 -0.94
C GLY A 33 -19.01 -4.55 -0.87
N ASP A 34 -18.78 -3.87 0.26
CA ASP A 34 -19.11 -2.46 0.46
C ASP A 34 -18.04 -1.55 -0.16
N ASP A 35 -17.87 -1.67 -1.47
CA ASP A 35 -16.83 -0.98 -2.23
C ASP A 35 -17.01 0.55 -2.22
N GLU A 36 -18.25 1.02 -2.16
CA GLU A 36 -18.57 2.44 -2.05
C GLU A 36 -18.07 3.02 -0.72
N TYR A 37 -18.31 2.32 0.40
CA TYR A 37 -17.76 2.74 1.69
C TYR A 37 -16.22 2.82 1.64
N VAL A 38 -15.56 1.81 1.08
CA VAL A 38 -14.09 1.77 0.98
C VAL A 38 -13.58 2.93 0.12
N LEU A 39 -14.21 3.19 -1.01
CA LEU A 39 -13.86 4.32 -1.87
C LEU A 39 -14.00 5.65 -1.14
N ASN A 40 -15.12 5.86 -0.44
CA ASN A 40 -15.40 7.09 0.28
C ASN A 40 -14.47 7.27 1.49
N ASP A 41 -14.11 6.18 2.17
CA ASP A 41 -13.11 6.17 3.25
C ASP A 41 -11.75 6.67 2.76
N ILE A 42 -11.29 6.19 1.59
CA ILE A 42 -10.02 6.65 0.99
C ILE A 42 -10.14 8.11 0.54
N LYS A 43 -11.24 8.51 -0.11
CA LYS A 43 -11.46 9.89 -0.56
C LYS A 43 -11.47 10.87 0.61
N ALA A 44 -12.04 10.51 1.75
CA ALA A 44 -12.02 11.35 2.95
C ALA A 44 -10.59 11.61 3.45
N VAL A 45 -9.75 10.57 3.46
CA VAL A 45 -8.32 10.73 3.79
C VAL A 45 -7.59 11.53 2.73
N LYS A 46 -7.85 11.29 1.43
CA LYS A 46 -7.23 12.05 0.35
C LYS A 46 -7.55 13.54 0.43
N ALA A 47 -8.80 13.89 0.73
CA ALA A 47 -9.21 15.27 0.95
C ALA A 47 -8.44 15.91 2.12
N ALA A 48 -8.27 15.19 3.22
CA ALA A 48 -7.47 15.64 4.36
C ALA A 48 -5.97 15.80 4.02
N CYS A 49 -5.44 14.99 3.09
CA CYS A 49 -4.07 15.11 2.61
C CYS A 49 -3.82 16.35 1.74
N GLY A 50 -4.85 16.87 1.05
CA GLY A 50 -4.69 17.94 0.08
C GLY A 50 -3.70 17.53 -1.03
N THR A 51 -2.62 18.30 -1.17
CA THR A 51 -1.56 18.05 -2.17
C THR A 51 -0.52 17.03 -1.72
N HIS A 52 -0.59 16.53 -0.49
CA HIS A 52 0.35 15.53 0.02
C HIS A 52 0.06 14.15 -0.57
N VAL A 53 1.12 13.33 -0.65
CA VAL A 53 1.06 11.99 -1.22
C VAL A 53 0.26 11.06 -0.30
N LEU A 54 -0.75 10.40 -0.83
CA LEU A 54 -1.48 9.34 -0.15
C LEU A 54 -1.12 7.98 -0.75
N LYS A 55 -0.84 7.02 0.13
CA LYS A 55 -0.66 5.60 -0.21
C LYS A 55 -1.69 4.76 0.50
N VAL A 56 -2.29 3.82 -0.21
CA VAL A 56 -3.38 2.99 0.30
C VAL A 56 -2.91 1.56 0.46
N ILE A 57 -2.76 1.11 1.70
CA ILE A 57 -2.44 -0.26 2.06
C ILE A 57 -3.71 -1.11 1.95
N ILE A 58 -3.68 -2.13 1.09
CA ILE A 58 -4.82 -3.04 0.92
C ILE A 58 -4.69 -4.33 1.75
N GLU A 59 -3.52 -4.57 2.34
CA GLU A 59 -3.16 -5.76 3.10
C GLU A 59 -3.36 -7.06 2.30
N THR A 60 -2.52 -7.24 1.28
CA THR A 60 -2.60 -8.36 0.32
C THR A 60 -2.61 -9.74 0.99
N ALA A 61 -1.98 -9.87 2.16
CA ALA A 61 -2.06 -11.09 2.99
C ALA A 61 -3.50 -11.56 3.21
N LEU A 62 -4.48 -10.67 3.29
CA LEU A 62 -5.86 -11.05 3.60
C LEU A 62 -6.74 -11.18 2.35
N LEU A 63 -6.18 -10.95 1.15
CA LEU A 63 -6.95 -10.83 -0.09
C LEU A 63 -6.59 -11.94 -1.08
N THR A 64 -7.59 -12.39 -1.84
CA THR A 64 -7.40 -13.21 -3.04
C THR A 64 -6.90 -12.36 -4.21
N ASN A 65 -6.43 -12.97 -5.29
CA ASN A 65 -6.00 -12.23 -6.48
C ASN A 65 -7.11 -11.37 -7.10
N ASP A 66 -8.36 -11.86 -7.12
CA ASP A 66 -9.48 -11.07 -7.65
C ASP A 66 -9.87 -9.94 -6.70
N GLU A 67 -9.76 -10.15 -5.39
CA GLU A 67 -9.88 -9.09 -4.40
C GLU A 67 -8.76 -8.03 -4.55
N ILE A 68 -7.52 -8.42 -4.84
CA ILE A 68 -6.42 -7.47 -5.11
C ILE A 68 -6.74 -6.63 -6.34
N LYS A 69 -7.25 -7.23 -7.42
CA LYS A 69 -7.68 -6.49 -8.62
C LYS A 69 -8.77 -5.47 -8.26
N ARG A 70 -9.83 -5.91 -7.57
CA ARG A 70 -10.95 -5.04 -7.16
C ARG A 70 -10.48 -3.90 -6.26
N ALA A 71 -9.62 -4.18 -5.27
CA ALA A 71 -9.05 -3.15 -4.40
C ALA A 71 -8.21 -2.15 -5.21
N THR A 72 -7.45 -2.62 -6.20
CA THR A 72 -6.65 -1.76 -7.09
C THR A 72 -7.54 -0.80 -7.88
N GLU A 73 -8.65 -1.27 -8.44
CA GLU A 73 -9.63 -0.42 -9.14
C GLU A 73 -10.26 0.64 -8.23
N ILE A 74 -10.56 0.29 -6.98
CA ILE A 74 -11.09 1.24 -5.99
C ILE A 74 -10.05 2.32 -5.69
N VAL A 75 -8.79 1.95 -5.45
CA VAL A 75 -7.70 2.91 -5.20
C VAL A 75 -7.50 3.84 -6.39
N MET A 76 -7.56 3.34 -7.63
CA MET A 76 -7.45 4.17 -8.84
C MET A 76 -8.53 5.26 -8.91
N LYS A 77 -9.75 4.96 -8.44
CA LYS A 77 -10.90 5.89 -8.44
C LYS A 77 -10.86 6.87 -7.26
N SER A 78 -9.97 6.69 -6.30
CA SER A 78 -9.93 7.46 -5.06
C SER A 78 -9.13 8.76 -5.16
N GLY A 79 -8.23 8.87 -6.15
CA GLY A 79 -7.28 9.98 -6.27
C GLY A 79 -6.01 9.84 -5.43
N ALA A 80 -5.80 8.70 -4.76
CA ALA A 80 -4.52 8.39 -4.14
C ALA A 80 -3.42 8.15 -5.19
N GLU A 81 -2.18 8.53 -4.86
CA GLU A 81 -1.03 8.36 -5.76
C GLU A 81 -0.47 6.93 -5.76
N PHE A 82 -0.54 6.25 -4.62
CA PHE A 82 0.01 4.91 -4.45
C PHE A 82 -1.02 3.89 -3.97
N ILE A 83 -0.86 2.68 -4.47
CA ILE A 83 -1.31 1.47 -3.79
C ILE A 83 -0.13 0.80 -3.09
N LYS A 84 -0.35 0.25 -1.90
CA LYS A 84 0.65 -0.43 -1.08
C LYS A 84 0.19 -1.83 -0.72
N THR A 85 1.12 -2.80 -0.75
CA THR A 85 0.82 -4.21 -0.49
C THR A 85 0.37 -4.46 0.95
N SER A 86 1.26 -4.23 1.92
CA SER A 86 1.11 -4.81 3.25
C SER A 86 1.50 -3.84 4.36
N THR A 87 0.95 -4.04 5.55
CA THR A 87 1.34 -3.27 6.75
C THR A 87 2.66 -3.75 7.34
N GLY A 88 2.98 -5.04 7.17
CA GLY A 88 4.06 -5.73 7.87
C GLY A 88 3.65 -6.37 9.20
N PHE A 89 2.37 -6.30 9.58
CA PHE A 89 1.82 -6.85 10.83
C PHE A 89 0.90 -8.07 10.62
N SER A 90 0.63 -8.43 9.36
CA SER A 90 -0.13 -9.64 9.02
C SER A 90 0.79 -10.85 8.83
N TYR A 91 0.25 -11.98 8.39
CA TYR A 91 0.97 -13.26 8.33
C TYR A 91 1.93 -13.40 7.13
N ARG A 92 1.89 -12.47 6.17
CA ARG A 92 2.84 -12.36 5.05
C ARG A 92 3.00 -10.92 4.57
N GLY A 93 4.10 -10.63 3.89
CA GLY A 93 4.36 -9.36 3.21
C GLY A 93 3.97 -9.35 1.74
N ALA A 94 4.66 -8.51 0.96
CA ALA A 94 4.52 -8.42 -0.49
C ALA A 94 4.97 -9.73 -1.17
N SER A 95 4.23 -10.15 -2.19
CA SER A 95 4.65 -11.20 -3.12
C SER A 95 4.84 -10.63 -4.53
N LEU A 96 5.65 -11.31 -5.37
CA LEU A 96 5.83 -10.92 -6.76
C LEU A 96 4.49 -10.93 -7.54
N ASP A 97 3.63 -11.89 -7.21
CA ASP A 97 2.30 -12.04 -7.82
C ASP A 97 1.35 -10.93 -7.41
N ASP A 98 1.44 -10.43 -6.16
CA ASP A 98 0.67 -9.26 -5.72
C ASP A 98 1.02 -8.04 -6.59
N ILE A 99 2.32 -7.79 -6.81
CA ILE A 99 2.80 -6.65 -7.61
C ILE A 99 2.36 -6.77 -9.06
N LYS A 100 2.54 -7.94 -9.67
CA LYS A 100 2.09 -8.20 -11.05
C LYS A 100 0.58 -8.02 -11.19
N THR A 101 -0.19 -8.49 -10.21
CA THR A 101 -1.65 -8.34 -10.20
C THR A 101 -2.04 -6.86 -10.14
N MET A 102 -1.47 -6.09 -9.20
CA MET A 102 -1.70 -4.65 -9.12
C MET A 102 -1.32 -3.94 -10.43
N LYS A 103 -0.12 -4.21 -10.97
CA LYS A 103 0.38 -3.57 -12.19
C LYS A 103 -0.49 -3.87 -13.41
N SER A 104 -1.01 -5.10 -13.51
CA SER A 104 -1.91 -5.50 -14.59
C SER A 104 -3.22 -4.70 -14.63
N VAL A 105 -3.67 -4.20 -13.47
CA VAL A 105 -4.90 -3.42 -13.35
C VAL A 105 -4.62 -1.92 -13.48
N CYS A 106 -3.63 -1.40 -12.76
CA CYS A 106 -3.41 0.04 -12.71
C CYS A 106 -2.61 0.61 -13.87
N GLY A 107 -1.81 -0.21 -14.57
CA GLY A 107 -0.85 0.28 -15.55
C GLY A 107 0.01 1.39 -14.94
N ASP A 108 0.01 2.56 -15.56
CA ASP A 108 0.77 3.73 -15.09
C ASP A 108 -0.10 4.77 -14.34
N LYS A 109 -1.35 4.43 -14.04
CA LYS A 109 -2.30 5.34 -13.35
C LYS A 109 -2.11 5.38 -11.83
N LEU A 110 -1.41 4.40 -11.26
CA LEU A 110 -1.02 4.36 -9.86
C LEU A 110 0.44 3.92 -9.74
N LEU A 111 1.11 4.45 -8.73
CA LEU A 111 2.41 3.95 -8.30
C LEU A 111 2.22 2.81 -7.29
N ILE A 112 3.13 1.84 -7.28
CA ILE A 112 3.03 0.66 -6.41
C ILE A 112 4.15 0.70 -5.37
N LYS A 113 3.78 0.63 -4.09
CA LYS A 113 4.71 0.48 -2.96
C LYS A 113 4.70 -0.97 -2.46
N ALA A 114 5.76 -1.71 -2.74
CA ALA A 114 5.97 -3.04 -2.16
C ALA A 114 6.47 -2.89 -0.72
N ALA A 115 5.83 -3.55 0.24
CA ALA A 115 6.22 -3.50 1.64
C ALA A 115 5.99 -4.84 2.37
N GLY A 116 6.91 -5.16 3.28
CA GLY A 116 6.93 -6.43 4.03
C GLY A 116 7.64 -7.55 3.27
N GLY A 117 8.63 -8.20 3.91
CA GLY A 117 9.33 -9.38 3.35
C GLY A 117 10.39 -9.09 2.28
N ILE A 118 10.76 -7.83 2.05
CA ILE A 118 11.86 -7.48 1.11
C ILE A 118 13.18 -7.57 1.88
N ALA A 119 13.89 -8.68 1.71
CA ALA A 119 15.00 -9.07 2.58
C ALA A 119 16.38 -8.83 1.94
N ASN A 120 16.48 -8.95 0.62
CA ASN A 120 17.75 -8.85 -0.11
C ASN A 120 17.60 -8.01 -1.40
N LYS A 121 18.72 -7.85 -2.11
CA LYS A 121 18.79 -7.05 -3.35
C LYS A 121 18.01 -7.69 -4.50
N ASP A 122 18.00 -9.01 -4.60
CA ASP A 122 17.33 -9.73 -5.67
C ASP A 122 15.81 -9.61 -5.52
N ASP A 123 15.28 -9.68 -4.30
CA ASP A 123 13.87 -9.41 -4.02
C ASP A 123 13.47 -8.00 -4.48
N LEU A 124 14.31 -6.99 -4.17
CA LEU A 124 14.06 -5.61 -4.54
C LEU A 124 14.03 -5.43 -6.06
N ILE A 125 15.01 -6.01 -6.77
CA ILE A 125 15.09 -5.95 -8.24
C ILE A 125 13.89 -6.66 -8.86
N ALA A 126 13.54 -7.86 -8.40
CA ALA A 126 12.40 -8.60 -8.92
C ALA A 126 11.08 -7.83 -8.74
N MET A 127 10.87 -7.21 -7.58
CA MET A 127 9.69 -6.38 -7.32
C MET A 127 9.69 -5.11 -8.17
N TYR A 128 10.85 -4.49 -8.40
CA TYR A 128 10.99 -3.33 -9.29
C TYR A 128 10.60 -3.69 -10.74
N GLU A 129 11.16 -4.77 -11.26
CA GLU A 129 10.87 -5.26 -12.61
C GLU A 129 9.40 -5.67 -12.79
N ALA A 130 8.75 -6.16 -11.73
CA ALA A 130 7.32 -6.44 -11.73
C ALA A 130 6.44 -5.17 -11.71
N GLY A 131 7.01 -3.98 -11.45
CA GLY A 131 6.32 -2.70 -11.53
C GLY A 131 6.22 -1.92 -10.21
N ALA A 132 6.84 -2.38 -9.13
CA ALA A 132 6.93 -1.60 -7.90
C ALA A 132 7.89 -0.40 -8.07
N THR A 133 7.48 0.78 -7.60
CA THR A 133 8.26 2.02 -7.71
C THR A 133 8.69 2.58 -6.36
N ARG A 134 8.23 1.98 -5.26
CA ARG A 134 8.65 2.32 -3.89
C ARG A 134 8.74 1.05 -3.04
N PHE A 135 9.69 1.04 -2.12
CA PHE A 135 9.97 -0.12 -1.26
C PHE A 135 9.90 0.28 0.22
N GLY A 136 9.08 -0.43 0.99
CA GLY A 136 8.99 -0.30 2.44
C GLY A 136 9.73 -1.44 3.11
N THR A 137 10.95 -1.18 3.60
CA THR A 137 11.78 -2.16 4.31
C THR A 137 12.61 -1.47 5.39
N SER A 138 12.80 -2.17 6.52
CA SER A 138 13.75 -1.77 7.58
C SER A 138 15.18 -2.27 7.32
N ARG A 139 15.38 -3.04 6.24
CA ARG A 139 16.65 -3.69 5.88
C ARG A 139 17.42 -2.95 4.79
N SER A 140 17.07 -1.68 4.52
CA SER A 140 17.59 -0.91 3.39
C SER A 140 19.12 -0.87 3.36
N ILE A 141 19.78 -0.64 4.49
CA ILE A 141 21.24 -0.62 4.57
C ILE A 141 21.85 -1.99 4.21
N ALA A 142 21.33 -3.08 4.77
CA ALA A 142 21.82 -4.42 4.46
C ALA A 142 21.65 -4.77 2.97
N ILE A 143 20.49 -4.42 2.39
CA ILE A 143 20.21 -4.61 0.95
C ILE A 143 21.21 -3.83 0.09
N LEU A 144 21.48 -2.56 0.44
CA LEU A 144 22.43 -1.72 -0.30
C LEU A 144 23.88 -2.21 -0.16
N GLU A 145 24.24 -2.77 0.99
CA GLU A 145 25.56 -3.37 1.25
C GLU A 145 25.70 -4.80 0.72
N GLY A 146 24.63 -5.38 0.14
CA GLY A 146 24.64 -6.76 -0.35
C GLY A 146 24.73 -7.82 0.76
N LYS A 147 24.34 -7.48 1.98
CA LYS A 147 24.34 -8.39 3.13
C LYS A 147 22.98 -9.08 3.26
N GLU A 148 23.01 -10.37 3.58
CA GLU A 148 21.79 -11.08 4.00
C GLU A 148 21.34 -10.58 5.38
N SER A 149 20.06 -10.25 5.49
CA SER A 149 19.46 -9.80 6.73
C SER A 149 18.45 -10.84 7.22
N LYS A 150 18.71 -11.39 8.41
CA LYS A 150 17.78 -12.27 9.14
C LYS A 150 16.91 -11.43 10.07
N GLY A 151 15.62 -11.37 9.80
CA GLY A 151 14.59 -10.69 10.61
C GLY A 151 13.20 -11.07 10.10
N GLY A 152 12.13 -10.75 10.83
CA GLY A 152 10.76 -11.28 10.60
C GLY A 152 10.26 -11.33 9.15
N TYR A 153 9.47 -12.38 8.86
CA TYR A 153 9.05 -12.93 7.57
C TYR A 153 10.13 -12.93 6.48
#